data_AF-A0A535GAM4-F1
#
_entry.id   AF-A0A535GAM4-F1
#
_cell.length_a   1.000
_cell.length_b   1.000
_cell.length_c   1.000
_cell.angle_alpha   90.00
_cell.angle_beta   90.00
_cell.angle_gamma   90.00
#
_symmetry.space_group_name_H-M   'P 1'
#
loop_
_entity.id
_entity.type
_entity.pdbx_description
1 polymer ?
#
loop_
_entity_poly.entity_id
_entity_poly.type
_entity_poly.pdbx_seq_one_letter_code
_entity_poly.pdbx_strand_id
1 'polypeptide(L)'
;MGGDDDRAPRRRHPALGAGRVRELSLYSLVRSLADNKQLLGMRYAEWCIAAPSLEADIAAAAMGLDDIGHSRVLYGSLRELGTPDGVDEGTYANVPYLDKPWTDWAQFVAANAVLDSAFTLMIEALANGNVEVLRSRLKKMLQEERYHYLHGRSWMREAKAASAFERVWRESLEWIGPENADVDQLHREGQLAYGVRELRRLLEERVGSSAPATDIDWAKWDRVRRRMEPGGIDQATLEMLQGLAEKRYMPTGG
;
A
#
# COMPACT_ATOMS: atom_id res chain seq x y z
N MET A 1 -1.96 54.98 14.08
CA MET A 1 -2.94 54.59 15.11
C MET A 1 -4.29 55.04 14.57
N GLY A 2 -5.08 54.26 13.84
CA GLY A 2 -5.58 52.90 14.07
C GLY A 2 -6.93 53.01 14.80
N GLY A 3 -8.09 52.61 14.28
CA GLY A 3 -8.44 51.98 13.01
C GLY A 3 -9.94 52.13 12.71
N ASP A 4 -10.30 51.96 11.44
CA ASP A 4 -11.67 51.86 10.92
C ASP A 4 -12.30 50.53 11.35
N ASP A 5 -13.51 50.62 11.93
CA ASP A 5 -14.34 49.49 12.36
C ASP A 5 -15.27 49.08 11.21
N ASP A 6 -14.71 48.41 10.21
CA ASP A 6 -15.41 47.93 9.02
C ASP A 6 -16.10 46.57 9.34
N ARG A 7 -17.29 46.61 9.93
CA ARG A 7 -18.13 45.42 10.15
C ARG A 7 -18.87 45.02 8.88
N ALA A 8 -18.22 44.22 8.04
CA ALA A 8 -18.87 43.48 6.97
C ALA A 8 -19.85 42.41 7.53
N PRO A 9 -21.01 42.17 6.90
CA PRO A 9 -21.99 41.22 7.39
C PRO A 9 -21.50 39.78 7.23
N ARG A 10 -21.58 39.00 8.30
CA ARG A 10 -21.30 37.55 8.32
C ARG A 10 -22.18 36.84 7.29
N ARG A 11 -21.61 36.46 6.15
CA ARG A 11 -22.17 35.47 5.24
C ARG A 11 -22.40 34.18 6.02
N ARG A 12 -23.66 33.84 6.27
CA ARG A 12 -24.04 32.50 6.73
C ARG A 12 -23.69 31.52 5.62
N HIS A 13 -22.68 30.68 5.84
CA HIS A 13 -22.47 29.50 5.02
C HIS A 13 -23.73 28.64 5.10
N PRO A 14 -24.30 28.21 3.95
CA PRO A 14 -25.43 27.29 3.96
C PRO A 14 -25.01 26.00 4.64
N ALA A 15 -25.86 25.51 5.54
CA ALA A 15 -25.72 24.24 6.21
C ALA A 15 -25.41 23.15 5.18
N LEU A 16 -24.25 22.50 5.34
CA LEU A 16 -23.88 21.31 4.58
C LEU A 16 -24.99 20.28 4.78
N GLY A 17 -25.75 20.03 3.71
CA GLY A 17 -26.70 18.93 3.65
C GLY A 17 -25.98 17.63 3.99
N ALA A 18 -26.70 16.71 4.63
CA ALA A 18 -26.24 15.36 4.95
C ALA A 18 -25.57 14.73 3.73
N GLY A 19 -24.24 14.79 3.70
CA GLY A 19 -23.45 14.40 2.55
C GLY A 19 -23.49 12.89 2.41
N ARG A 20 -23.82 12.40 1.20
CA ARG A 20 -23.36 11.07 0.81
C ARG A 20 -21.86 11.04 1.04
N VAL A 21 -21.38 10.12 1.86
CA VAL A 21 -19.95 9.90 2.02
C VAL A 21 -19.41 9.62 0.63
N ARG A 22 -18.50 10.47 0.13
CA ARG A 22 -17.91 10.30 -1.19
C ARG A 22 -17.00 9.07 -1.13
N GLU A 23 -17.26 8.10 -1.99
CA GLU A 23 -16.38 6.95 -2.16
C GLU A 23 -15.00 7.41 -2.64
N LEU A 24 -13.94 6.69 -2.24
CA LEU A 24 -12.58 7.06 -2.57
C LEU A 24 -12.33 6.90 -4.07
N SER A 25 -11.55 7.83 -4.61
CA SER A 25 -11.17 7.85 -6.01
C SER A 25 -10.10 6.81 -6.31
N LEU A 26 -9.98 6.50 -7.60
CA LEU A 26 -8.87 5.71 -8.13
C LEU A 26 -7.49 6.29 -7.76
N TYR A 27 -7.37 7.61 -7.70
CA TYR A 27 -6.15 8.29 -7.24
C TYR A 27 -5.74 7.78 -5.86
N SER A 28 -6.68 7.76 -4.91
CA SER A 28 -6.41 7.40 -3.51
C SER A 28 -5.99 5.93 -3.39
N LEU A 29 -6.63 5.03 -4.14
CA LEU A 29 -6.23 3.63 -4.20
C LEU A 29 -4.82 3.44 -4.79
N VAL A 30 -4.52 4.09 -5.92
CA VAL A 30 -3.20 3.99 -6.58
C VAL A 30 -2.11 4.64 -5.73
N ARG A 31 -2.41 5.74 -5.02
CA ARG A 31 -1.48 6.35 -4.06
C ARG A 31 -1.17 5.40 -2.90
N SER A 32 -2.20 4.80 -2.30
CA SER A 32 -1.98 3.80 -1.23
C SER A 32 -1.14 2.63 -1.73
N LEU A 33 -1.37 2.14 -2.95
CA LEU A 33 -0.53 1.10 -3.55
C LEU A 33 0.92 1.57 -3.76
N ALA A 34 1.13 2.82 -4.18
CA ALA A 34 2.47 3.40 -4.34
C ALA A 34 3.21 3.48 -3.00
N ASP A 35 2.54 3.99 -1.95
CA ASP A 35 3.04 4.09 -0.59
C ASP A 35 3.45 2.70 -0.05
N ASN A 36 2.59 1.70 -0.26
CA ASN A 36 2.86 0.32 0.15
C ASN A 36 4.03 -0.29 -0.60
N LYS A 37 4.12 -0.14 -1.93
CA LYS A 37 5.25 -0.65 -2.72
C LYS A 37 6.56 0.05 -2.34
N GLN A 38 6.54 1.35 -2.05
CA GLN A 38 7.75 2.05 -1.59
C GLN A 38 8.28 1.47 -0.27
N LEU A 39 7.38 1.27 0.70
CA LEU A 39 7.75 0.74 2.01
C LEU A 39 8.11 -0.74 1.94
N LEU A 40 7.39 -1.55 1.14
CA LEU A 40 7.72 -2.95 0.96
C LEU A 40 9.12 -3.12 0.34
N GLY A 41 9.45 -2.29 -0.66
CA GLY A 41 10.79 -2.27 -1.24
C GLY A 41 11.88 -1.92 -0.24
N MET A 42 11.62 -0.98 0.68
CA MET A 42 12.53 -0.69 1.80
C MET A 42 12.67 -1.88 2.75
N ARG A 43 11.56 -2.51 3.15
CA ARG A 43 11.58 -3.67 4.05
C ARG A 43 12.30 -4.86 3.43
N TYR A 44 12.18 -5.08 2.12
CA TYR A 44 13.00 -6.08 1.44
C TYR A 44 14.49 -5.70 1.44
N ALA A 45 14.83 -4.44 1.17
CA ALA A 45 16.21 -3.99 1.16
C ALA A 45 16.92 -4.12 2.52
N GLU A 46 16.19 -3.96 3.64
CA GLU A 46 16.70 -4.19 5.00
C GLU A 46 17.21 -5.63 5.22
N TRP A 47 16.74 -6.58 4.41
CA TRP A 47 17.10 -8.00 4.48
C TRP A 47 18.17 -8.44 3.49
N CYS A 48 18.82 -7.51 2.77
CA CYS A 48 19.83 -7.84 1.75
C CYS A 48 21.16 -8.42 2.28
N ILE A 49 21.33 -8.49 3.61
CA ILE A 49 22.49 -9.11 4.28
C ILE A 49 22.10 -9.88 5.56
N ALA A 50 20.81 -10.08 5.78
CA ALA A 50 20.24 -10.62 7.02
C ALA A 50 19.37 -11.86 6.77
N ALA A 51 19.17 -12.23 5.50
CA ALA A 51 18.40 -13.39 5.11
C ALA A 51 19.16 -14.69 5.49
N PRO A 52 18.47 -15.84 5.56
CA PRO A 52 19.09 -17.10 6.02
C PRO A 52 20.13 -17.69 5.05
N SER A 53 20.22 -17.19 3.81
CA SER A 53 21.23 -17.59 2.84
C SER A 53 21.60 -16.45 1.91
N LEU A 54 22.76 -16.55 1.25
CA LEU A 54 23.23 -15.56 0.28
C LEU A 54 22.27 -15.40 -0.91
N GLU A 55 21.64 -16.49 -1.36
CA GLU A 55 20.64 -16.46 -2.41
C GLU A 55 19.39 -15.69 -1.97
N ALA A 56 18.98 -15.84 -0.70
CA ALA A 56 17.87 -15.10 -0.13
C ALA A 56 18.22 -13.61 0.05
N ASP A 57 19.46 -13.29 0.41
CA ASP A 57 19.97 -11.90 0.46
C ASP A 57 19.90 -11.23 -0.91
N ILE A 58 20.37 -11.92 -1.95
CA ILE A 58 20.32 -11.43 -3.35
C ILE A 58 18.87 -11.25 -3.80
N ALA A 59 17.98 -12.19 -3.47
CA ALA A 59 16.57 -12.09 -3.81
C ALA A 59 15.92 -10.90 -3.10
N ALA A 60 16.18 -10.70 -1.81
CA ALA A 60 15.67 -9.55 -1.05
C ALA A 60 16.14 -8.21 -1.64
N ALA A 61 17.42 -8.11 -2.02
CA ALA A 61 17.95 -6.92 -2.69
C ALA A 61 17.27 -6.65 -4.05
N ALA A 62 17.06 -7.69 -4.86
CA ALA A 62 16.42 -7.58 -6.16
C ALA A 62 14.95 -7.14 -6.04
N MET A 63 14.17 -7.80 -5.18
CA MET A 63 12.77 -7.44 -4.94
C MET A 63 12.64 -6.03 -4.37
N GLY A 64 13.55 -5.64 -3.46
CA GLY A 64 13.59 -4.29 -2.91
C GLY A 64 13.79 -3.21 -3.99
N LEU A 65 14.69 -3.46 -4.94
CA LEU A 65 14.92 -2.54 -6.06
C LEU A 65 13.70 -2.44 -6.99
N ASP A 66 13.10 -3.58 -7.32
CA ASP A 66 11.91 -3.65 -8.18
C ASP A 66 10.75 -2.86 -7.57
N ASP A 67 10.43 -3.09 -6.29
CA ASP A 67 9.34 -2.42 -5.58
C ASP A 67 9.53 -0.89 -5.42
N ILE A 68 10.77 -0.44 -5.21
CA ILE A 68 11.10 0.99 -5.28
C ILE A 68 10.88 1.53 -6.70
N GLY A 69 11.21 0.76 -7.74
CA GLY A 69 10.87 1.08 -9.12
C GLY A 69 9.36 1.17 -9.37
N HIS A 70 8.60 0.22 -8.83
CA HIS A 70 7.13 0.14 -8.95
C HIS A 70 6.46 1.34 -8.30
N SER A 71 6.88 1.72 -7.09
CA SER A 71 6.35 2.91 -6.41
C SER A 71 6.53 4.18 -7.25
N ARG A 72 7.70 4.36 -7.90
CA ARG A 72 7.96 5.49 -8.81
C ARG A 72 7.03 5.51 -10.01
N VAL A 73 6.75 4.35 -10.61
CA VAL A 73 5.80 4.21 -11.72
C VAL A 73 4.38 4.57 -11.28
N LEU A 74 3.97 4.10 -10.10
CA LEU A 74 2.64 4.37 -9.54
C LEU A 74 2.48 5.87 -9.20
N TYR A 75 3.41 6.46 -8.46
CA TYR A 75 3.41 7.90 -8.17
C TYR A 75 3.41 8.75 -9.46
N GLY A 76 4.22 8.37 -10.44
CA GLY A 76 4.30 9.04 -11.74
C GLY A 76 2.99 8.96 -12.55
N SER A 77 2.07 8.08 -12.18
CA SER A 77 0.77 7.92 -12.84
C SER A 77 -0.33 8.75 -12.18
N LEU A 78 -0.16 9.19 -10.93
CA LEU A 78 -1.19 9.85 -10.13
C LEU A 78 -1.78 11.11 -10.77
N ARG A 79 -0.94 11.91 -11.45
CA ARG A 79 -1.39 13.15 -12.11
C ARG A 79 -2.50 12.91 -13.13
N GLU A 80 -2.49 11.75 -13.78
CA GLU A 80 -3.49 11.37 -14.80
C GLU A 80 -4.77 10.79 -14.18
N LEU A 81 -4.79 10.55 -12.86
CA LEU A 81 -5.92 9.95 -12.13
C LEU A 81 -6.78 10.98 -11.39
N GLY A 82 -6.41 12.26 -11.42
CA GLY A 82 -7.14 13.35 -10.78
C GLY A 82 -6.45 13.89 -9.53
N THR A 83 -7.24 14.23 -8.51
CA THR A 83 -6.77 14.88 -7.28
C THR A 83 -6.93 13.96 -6.06
N PRO A 84 -6.08 14.11 -5.02
CA PRO A 84 -6.18 13.33 -3.79
C PRO A 84 -7.51 13.57 -3.05
N ASP A 85 -8.05 12.51 -2.46
CA ASP A 85 -9.16 12.64 -1.51
C ASP A 85 -8.61 12.92 -0.11
N GLY A 86 -8.70 14.18 0.33
CA GLY A 86 -8.59 14.55 1.75
C GLY A 86 -7.29 14.19 2.47
N VAL A 87 -6.18 13.98 1.75
CA VAL A 87 -4.89 13.60 2.34
C VAL A 87 -3.96 14.80 2.47
N ASP A 88 -3.37 15.00 3.65
CA ASP A 88 -2.27 15.92 3.85
C ASP A 88 -1.00 15.41 3.15
N GLU A 89 -0.31 16.30 2.44
CA GLU A 89 1.02 16.03 1.89
C GLU A 89 1.96 15.53 3.00
N GLY A 90 2.69 14.45 2.75
CA GLY A 90 3.63 13.87 3.71
C GLY A 90 3.09 12.76 4.62
N THR A 91 1.81 12.38 4.48
CA THR A 91 1.26 11.19 5.14
C THR A 91 1.22 9.99 4.19
N TYR A 92 1.57 8.81 4.74
CA TYR A 92 1.55 7.52 4.04
C TYR A 92 0.24 6.76 4.31
N ALA A 93 -0.34 6.20 3.25
CA ALA A 93 -1.51 5.33 3.27
C ALA A 93 -1.09 3.86 3.10
N ASN A 94 -0.26 3.38 4.02
CA ASN A 94 0.31 2.02 4.01
C ASN A 94 -0.35 1.09 5.05
N VAL A 95 -0.20 -0.21 4.84
CA VAL A 95 -0.62 -1.22 5.82
C VAL A 95 0.26 -1.17 7.08
N PRO A 96 -0.29 -1.42 8.28
CA PRO A 96 0.47 -1.40 9.54
C PRO A 96 1.69 -2.33 9.57
N TYR A 97 1.67 -3.44 8.83
CA TYR A 97 2.74 -4.44 8.76
C TYR A 97 4.07 -3.87 8.23
N LEU A 98 4.01 -2.71 7.58
CA LEU A 98 5.15 -1.99 7.02
C LEU A 98 5.59 -0.80 7.89
N ASP A 99 4.88 -0.49 8.98
CA ASP A 99 5.17 0.68 9.82
C ASP A 99 6.57 0.62 10.45
N LYS A 100 7.10 -0.59 10.69
CA LYS A 100 8.39 -0.84 11.35
C LYS A 100 9.20 -1.93 10.64
N PRO A 101 10.53 -1.96 10.80
CA PRO A 101 11.37 -3.06 10.31
C PRO A 101 10.90 -4.41 10.84
N TRP A 102 11.04 -5.45 10.02
CA TRP A 102 10.81 -6.82 10.46
C TRP A 102 11.98 -7.33 11.31
N THR A 103 11.66 -8.08 12.35
CA THR A 103 12.63 -8.60 13.33
C THR A 103 13.01 -10.06 13.10
N ASP A 104 12.27 -10.78 12.24
CA ASP A 104 12.55 -12.17 11.90
C ASP A 104 12.22 -12.49 10.43
N TRP A 105 12.81 -13.57 9.91
CA TRP A 105 12.66 -13.98 8.52
C TRP A 105 11.23 -14.44 8.20
N ALA A 106 10.49 -14.94 9.18
CA ALA A 106 9.12 -15.37 8.96
C ALA A 106 8.20 -14.18 8.63
N GLN A 107 8.47 -13.01 9.19
CA GLN A 107 7.75 -11.79 8.84
C GLN A 107 8.00 -11.37 7.39
N PHE A 108 9.25 -11.45 6.92
CA PHE A 108 9.61 -11.23 5.51
C PHE A 108 8.84 -12.20 4.61
N VAL A 109 8.88 -13.50 4.92
CA VAL A 109 8.22 -14.53 4.12
C VAL A 109 6.71 -14.34 4.10
N ALA A 110 6.10 -13.97 5.23
CA ALA A 110 4.67 -13.69 5.32
C ALA A 110 4.27 -12.48 4.45
N ALA A 111 5.06 -11.40 4.47
CA ALA A 111 4.85 -10.24 3.59
C ALA A 111 4.98 -10.63 2.12
N ASN A 112 6.05 -11.33 1.75
CA ASN A 112 6.30 -11.71 0.36
C ASN A 112 5.26 -12.71 -0.19
N ALA A 113 4.80 -13.65 0.64
CA ALA A 113 3.81 -14.63 0.21
C ALA A 113 2.39 -14.05 0.11
N VAL A 114 1.97 -13.23 1.08
CA VAL A 114 0.57 -12.79 1.22
C VAL A 114 0.38 -11.33 0.84
N LEU A 115 1.12 -10.42 1.48
CA LEU A 115 0.91 -8.98 1.30
C LEU A 115 1.30 -8.54 -0.11
N ASP A 116 2.47 -8.97 -0.58
CA ASP A 116 2.95 -8.67 -1.92
C ASP A 116 1.99 -9.24 -2.97
N SER A 117 1.54 -10.49 -2.78
CA SER A 117 0.50 -11.10 -3.63
C SER A 117 -0.78 -10.27 -3.69
N ALA A 118 -1.24 -9.69 -2.58
CA ALA A 118 -2.41 -8.81 -2.55
C ALA A 118 -2.18 -7.53 -3.36
N PHE A 119 -0.99 -6.93 -3.25
CA PHE A 119 -0.58 -5.78 -4.06
C PHE A 119 -0.49 -6.16 -5.54
N THR A 120 0.14 -7.28 -5.90
CA THR A 120 0.22 -7.79 -7.27
C THR A 120 -1.17 -7.97 -7.87
N LEU A 121 -2.13 -8.53 -7.13
CA LEU A 121 -3.50 -8.73 -7.60
C LEU A 121 -4.23 -7.40 -7.84
N MET A 122 -3.97 -6.38 -7.01
CA MET A 122 -4.49 -5.04 -7.27
C MET A 122 -3.84 -4.40 -8.51
N ILE A 123 -2.52 -4.57 -8.69
CA ILE A 123 -1.81 -4.15 -9.92
C ILE A 123 -2.42 -4.84 -11.14
N GLU A 124 -2.71 -6.14 -11.05
CA GLU A 124 -3.33 -6.93 -12.10
C GLU A 124 -4.75 -6.43 -12.42
N ALA A 125 -5.55 -6.10 -11.39
CA ALA A 125 -6.87 -5.51 -11.56
C ALA A 125 -6.81 -4.15 -12.27
N LEU A 126 -5.87 -3.28 -11.89
CA LEU A 126 -5.65 -1.97 -12.50
C LEU A 126 -5.15 -2.08 -13.94
N ALA A 127 -4.18 -2.96 -14.20
CA ALA A 127 -3.59 -3.17 -15.51
C ALA A 127 -4.59 -3.74 -16.54
N ASN A 128 -5.61 -4.46 -16.07
CA ASN A 128 -6.66 -5.05 -16.89
C ASN A 128 -7.96 -4.23 -16.91
N GLY A 129 -8.06 -3.15 -16.14
CA GLY A 129 -9.17 -2.19 -16.19
C GLY A 129 -9.14 -1.28 -17.43
N ASN A 130 -9.99 -0.26 -17.48
CA ASN A 130 -10.19 0.64 -18.63
C ASN A 130 -9.36 1.95 -18.58
N VAL A 131 -8.39 2.05 -17.67
CA VAL A 131 -7.59 3.28 -17.46
C VAL A 131 -6.24 3.19 -18.17
N GLU A 132 -6.10 3.89 -19.30
CA GLU A 132 -5.01 3.70 -20.27
C GLU A 132 -3.59 3.93 -19.69
N VAL A 133 -3.41 4.95 -18.86
CA VAL A 133 -2.11 5.21 -18.20
C VAL A 133 -1.67 4.02 -17.35
N LEU A 134 -2.60 3.34 -16.69
CA LEU A 134 -2.30 2.19 -15.84
C LEU A 134 -2.09 0.92 -16.68
N ARG A 135 -2.94 0.69 -17.69
CA ARG A 135 -2.79 -0.44 -18.64
C ARG A 135 -1.42 -0.45 -19.32
N SER A 136 -0.91 0.72 -19.67
CA SER A 136 0.38 0.86 -20.36
C SER A 136 1.57 0.67 -19.42
N ARG A 137 1.52 1.27 -18.22
CA ARG A 137 2.66 1.33 -17.30
C ARG A 137 2.82 0.11 -16.39
N LEU A 138 1.71 -0.53 -15.99
CA LEU A 138 1.74 -1.60 -14.98
C LEU A 138 2.10 -2.99 -15.53
N LYS A 139 2.06 -3.19 -16.86
CA LYS A 139 2.38 -4.49 -17.49
C LYS A 139 3.79 -4.98 -17.21
N LYS A 140 4.76 -4.07 -17.14
CA LYS A 140 6.15 -4.43 -16.85
C LYS A 140 6.29 -4.89 -15.39
N MET A 141 5.63 -4.18 -14.47
CA MET A 141 5.63 -4.52 -13.04
C MET A 141 5.16 -5.96 -12.83
N LEU A 142 4.06 -6.38 -13.48
CA LEU A 142 3.56 -7.76 -13.38
C LEU A 142 4.56 -8.85 -13.85
N GLN A 143 5.51 -8.51 -14.72
CA GLN A 143 6.55 -9.46 -15.15
C GLN A 143 7.61 -9.65 -14.06
N GLU A 144 7.96 -8.58 -13.35
CA GLU A 144 8.91 -8.57 -12.23
C GLU A 144 8.29 -9.27 -11.00
N GLU A 145 7.03 -8.94 -10.68
CA GLU A 145 6.24 -9.54 -9.58
C GLU A 145 6.10 -11.06 -9.67
N ARG A 146 6.22 -11.64 -10.86
CA ARG A 146 6.20 -13.10 -11.04
C ARG A 146 7.35 -13.76 -10.27
N TYR A 147 8.52 -13.12 -10.21
CA TYR A 147 9.65 -13.62 -9.42
C TYR A 147 9.33 -13.57 -7.93
N HIS A 148 8.75 -12.46 -7.44
CA HIS A 148 8.36 -12.29 -6.04
C HIS A 148 7.41 -13.40 -5.60
N TYR A 149 6.38 -13.67 -6.40
CA TYR A 149 5.43 -14.74 -6.15
C TYR A 149 6.11 -16.12 -6.01
N LEU A 150 7.01 -16.47 -6.93
CA LEU A 150 7.69 -17.76 -6.90
C LEU A 150 8.59 -17.88 -5.67
N HIS A 151 9.30 -16.80 -5.31
CA HIS A 151 10.14 -16.73 -4.12
C HIS A 151 9.31 -16.92 -2.84
N GLY A 152 8.27 -16.13 -2.64
CA GLY A 152 7.40 -16.19 -1.46
C GLY A 152 6.73 -17.55 -1.30
N ARG A 153 6.26 -18.14 -2.40
CA ARG A 153 5.65 -19.48 -2.38
C ARG A 153 6.65 -20.57 -1.99
N SER A 154 7.91 -20.45 -2.41
CA SER A 154 8.95 -21.42 -2.04
C SER A 154 9.19 -21.38 -0.53
N TRP A 155 9.46 -20.18 0.01
CA TRP A 155 9.78 -20.01 1.42
C TRP A 155 8.60 -20.27 2.36
N MET A 156 7.38 -19.96 1.97
CA MET A 156 6.19 -20.23 2.77
C MET A 156 6.01 -21.73 3.05
N ARG A 157 6.41 -22.61 2.13
CA ARG A 157 6.36 -24.07 2.36
C ARG A 157 7.34 -24.53 3.43
N GLU A 158 8.40 -23.76 3.66
CA GLU A 158 9.48 -24.07 4.59
C GLU A 158 9.27 -23.39 5.96
N ALA A 159 8.59 -22.24 5.98
CA ALA A 159 8.37 -21.43 7.18
C ALA A 159 7.39 -22.08 8.18
N LYS A 160 7.83 -22.22 9.43
CA LYS A 160 6.98 -22.60 10.58
C LYS A 160 6.58 -21.35 11.37
N ALA A 161 5.57 -20.59 10.94
CA ALA A 161 5.18 -19.38 11.66
C ALA A 161 3.72 -18.97 11.48
N ALA A 162 2.76 -19.62 12.15
CA ALA A 162 1.34 -19.33 11.98
C ALA A 162 0.93 -17.86 12.31
N SER A 163 1.54 -17.24 13.32
CA SER A 163 1.10 -15.91 13.82
C SER A 163 1.45 -14.74 12.89
N ALA A 164 2.63 -14.75 12.24
CA ALA A 164 3.00 -13.74 11.27
C ALA A 164 2.04 -13.77 10.05
N PHE A 165 1.64 -14.97 9.64
CA PHE A 165 0.69 -15.19 8.55
C PHE A 165 -0.72 -14.68 8.89
N GLU A 166 -1.23 -14.93 10.10
CA GLU A 166 -2.56 -14.43 10.50
C GLU A 166 -2.66 -12.89 10.46
N ARG A 167 -1.62 -12.20 10.95
CA ARG A 167 -1.58 -10.73 10.95
C ARG A 167 -1.55 -10.18 9.53
N VAL A 168 -0.63 -10.66 8.70
CA VAL A 168 -0.49 -10.16 7.33
C VAL A 168 -1.73 -10.45 6.49
N TRP A 169 -2.40 -11.59 6.70
CA TRP A 169 -3.68 -11.89 6.06
C TRP A 169 -4.74 -10.87 6.40
N ARG A 170 -4.95 -10.61 7.70
CA ARG A 170 -5.93 -9.63 8.17
C ARG A 170 -5.67 -8.25 7.57
N GLU A 171 -4.44 -7.77 7.65
CA GLU A 171 -4.08 -6.45 7.14
C GLU A 171 -4.16 -6.37 5.60
N SER A 172 -3.89 -7.46 4.89
CA SER A 172 -4.14 -7.54 3.43
C SER A 172 -5.62 -7.41 3.10
N LEU A 173 -6.49 -8.05 3.89
CA LEU A 173 -7.95 -7.96 3.73
C LEU A 173 -8.49 -6.57 4.10
N GLU A 174 -7.98 -5.96 5.17
CA GLU A 174 -8.27 -4.58 5.55
C GLU A 174 -7.88 -3.61 4.44
N TRP A 175 -6.73 -3.82 3.81
CA TRP A 175 -6.25 -2.99 2.72
C TRP A 175 -7.06 -3.19 1.43
N ILE A 176 -7.47 -4.42 1.09
CA ILE A 176 -8.42 -4.63 -0.02
C ILE A 176 -9.74 -3.91 0.26
N GLY A 177 -10.14 -3.79 1.53
CA GLY A 177 -11.31 -3.03 1.96
C GLY A 177 -12.61 -3.84 1.92
N PRO A 178 -13.73 -3.22 2.33
CA PRO A 178 -15.03 -3.89 2.42
C PRO A 178 -15.70 -4.09 1.07
N GLU A 179 -16.52 -5.15 0.97
CA GLU A 179 -17.43 -5.32 -0.16
C GLU A 179 -18.41 -4.14 -0.26
N ASN A 180 -18.83 -3.83 -1.48
CA ASN A 180 -19.75 -2.75 -1.85
C ASN A 180 -19.24 -1.33 -1.59
N ALA A 181 -17.95 -1.15 -1.30
CA ALA A 181 -17.30 0.15 -1.17
C ALA A 181 -16.56 0.55 -2.46
N ASP A 182 -15.46 1.30 -2.30
CA ASP A 182 -14.70 1.95 -3.38
C ASP A 182 -14.14 0.96 -4.40
N VAL A 183 -13.50 -0.13 -3.98
CA VAL A 183 -12.95 -1.15 -4.89
C VAL A 183 -14.04 -1.76 -5.79
N ASP A 184 -15.19 -2.11 -5.21
CA ASP A 184 -16.31 -2.64 -6.00
C ASP A 184 -16.97 -1.57 -6.89
N GLN A 185 -16.95 -0.31 -6.48
CA GLN A 185 -17.37 0.79 -7.34
C GLN A 185 -16.44 0.95 -8.54
N LEU A 186 -15.13 1.06 -8.30
CA LEU A 186 -14.12 1.18 -9.36
C LEU A 186 -14.21 -0.02 -10.33
N HIS A 187 -14.50 -1.20 -9.80
CA HIS A 187 -14.78 -2.39 -10.62
C HIS A 187 -16.03 -2.23 -11.49
N ARG A 188 -17.17 -1.79 -10.94
CA ARG A 188 -18.40 -1.52 -11.72
C ARG A 188 -18.21 -0.45 -12.79
N GLU A 189 -17.33 0.51 -12.54
CA GLU A 189 -16.94 1.56 -13.50
C GLU A 189 -15.91 1.06 -14.54
N GLY A 190 -15.47 -0.19 -14.43
CA GLY A 190 -14.51 -0.84 -15.32
C GLY A 190 -13.06 -0.41 -15.10
N GLN A 191 -12.78 0.40 -14.08
CA GLN A 191 -11.42 0.87 -13.76
C GLN A 191 -10.57 -0.22 -13.12
N LEU A 192 -11.21 -1.20 -12.48
CA LEU A 192 -10.60 -2.45 -12.00
C LEU A 192 -11.25 -3.66 -12.70
N ALA A 193 -10.43 -4.63 -13.08
CA ALA A 193 -10.93 -5.89 -13.63
C ALA A 193 -11.62 -6.79 -12.58
N TYR A 194 -11.30 -6.62 -11.30
CA TYR A 194 -11.78 -7.44 -10.20
C TYR A 194 -12.39 -6.60 -9.08
N GLY A 195 -13.50 -7.07 -8.51
CA GLY A 195 -14.04 -6.57 -7.24
C GLY A 195 -13.44 -7.27 -6.03
N VAL A 196 -13.85 -6.85 -4.83
CA VAL A 196 -13.32 -7.31 -3.53
C VAL A 196 -13.41 -8.82 -3.36
N ARG A 197 -14.56 -9.44 -3.66
CA ARG A 197 -14.74 -10.89 -3.53
C ARG A 197 -13.75 -11.68 -4.38
N GLU A 198 -13.56 -11.23 -5.61
CA GLU A 198 -12.69 -11.90 -6.57
C GLU A 198 -11.22 -11.72 -6.20
N LEU A 199 -10.82 -10.51 -5.79
CA LEU A 199 -9.47 -10.25 -5.26
C LEU A 199 -9.14 -11.16 -4.08
N ARG A 200 -10.07 -11.32 -3.12
CA ARG A 200 -9.88 -12.20 -1.96
C ARG A 200 -9.78 -13.67 -2.38
N ARG A 201 -10.64 -14.14 -3.28
CA ARG A 201 -10.59 -15.51 -3.82
C ARG A 201 -9.26 -15.79 -4.52
N LEU A 202 -8.83 -14.89 -5.41
CA LEU A 202 -7.56 -15.02 -6.13
C LEU A 202 -6.36 -14.98 -5.19
N LEU A 203 -6.44 -14.22 -4.09
CA LEU A 203 -5.39 -14.19 -3.07
C LEU A 203 -5.28 -15.55 -2.36
N GLU A 204 -6.39 -16.14 -1.94
CA GLU A 204 -6.41 -17.49 -1.36
C GLU A 204 -5.85 -18.54 -2.33
N GLU A 205 -6.18 -18.45 -3.62
CA GLU A 205 -5.65 -19.35 -4.65
C GLU A 205 -4.14 -19.17 -4.86
N ARG A 206 -3.67 -17.92 -4.90
CA ARG A 206 -2.26 -17.59 -5.10
C ARG A 206 -1.42 -18.06 -3.91
N VAL A 207 -1.89 -17.80 -2.69
CA VAL A 207 -1.22 -18.24 -1.46
C VAL A 207 -1.37 -19.76 -1.26
N GLY A 208 -2.46 -20.37 -1.75
CA GLY A 208 -2.72 -21.80 -1.55
C GLY A 208 -3.22 -22.14 -0.16
N SER A 209 -3.79 -21.16 0.56
CA SER A 209 -4.43 -21.32 1.86
C SER A 209 -5.62 -20.37 1.97
N SER A 210 -6.67 -20.77 2.68
CA SER A 210 -7.79 -19.88 2.99
C SER A 210 -7.36 -18.76 3.94
N ALA A 211 -7.99 -17.60 3.79
CA ALA A 211 -7.83 -16.51 4.74
C ALA A 211 -8.39 -16.95 6.12
N PRO A 212 -7.77 -16.53 7.23
CA PRO A 212 -8.32 -16.76 8.55
C PRO A 212 -9.67 -16.04 8.70
N ALA A 213 -10.54 -16.55 9.57
CA ALA A 213 -11.78 -15.84 9.90
C ALA A 213 -11.42 -14.51 10.59
N THR A 214 -11.69 -13.39 9.90
CA THR A 214 -11.43 -12.04 10.41
C THR A 214 -12.74 -11.31 10.65
N ASP A 215 -12.98 -10.92 11.90
CA ASP A 215 -14.04 -9.99 12.27
C ASP A 215 -13.52 -8.55 12.19
N ILE A 216 -13.70 -7.91 11.03
CA ILE A 216 -13.26 -6.52 10.78
C ILE A 216 -14.46 -5.60 10.99
N ASP A 217 -14.37 -4.70 11.96
CA ASP A 217 -15.35 -3.65 12.21
C ASP A 217 -15.18 -2.50 11.21
N TRP A 218 -15.77 -2.64 10.03
CA TRP A 218 -15.67 -1.65 8.95
C TRP A 218 -16.18 -0.25 9.33
N ALA A 219 -16.94 -0.10 10.42
CA ALA A 219 -17.34 1.22 10.92
C ALA A 219 -16.16 2.01 11.51
N LYS A 220 -15.08 1.34 11.93
CA LYS A 220 -13.85 1.96 12.45
C LYS A 220 -12.71 1.98 11.43
N TRP A 221 -12.91 1.41 10.25
CA TRP A 221 -11.89 1.34 9.21
C TRP A 221 -11.56 2.74 8.69
N ASP A 222 -10.28 3.11 8.74
CA ASP A 222 -9.80 4.33 8.13
C ASP A 222 -9.78 4.12 6.62
N ARG A 223 -10.83 4.61 5.95
CA ARG A 223 -11.00 4.42 4.51
C ARG A 223 -9.83 4.97 3.72
N VAL A 224 -9.34 6.16 4.08
CA VAL A 224 -8.30 6.90 3.34
C VAL A 224 -6.97 6.15 3.43
N ARG A 225 -6.60 5.70 4.64
CA ARG A 225 -5.34 4.97 4.87
C ARG A 225 -5.47 3.46 4.71
N ARG A 226 -6.68 2.95 4.52
CA ARG A 226 -7.04 1.55 4.28
C ARG A 226 -6.56 0.60 5.38
N ARG A 227 -6.73 1.00 6.65
CA ARG A 227 -6.24 0.25 7.83
C ARG A 227 -7.16 0.41 9.04
N MET A 228 -7.18 -0.59 9.92
CA MET A 228 -7.88 -0.49 11.22
C MET A 228 -7.00 0.10 12.32
N GLU A 229 -5.72 -0.30 12.36
CA GLU A 229 -4.80 0.14 13.40
C GLU A 229 -4.45 1.63 13.18
N PRO A 230 -4.58 2.52 14.18
CA PRO A 230 -4.07 3.88 14.06
C PRO A 230 -2.53 3.90 13.99
N GLY A 231 -1.93 5.06 13.76
CA GLY A 231 -0.47 5.21 13.65
C GLY A 231 0.02 5.35 12.22
N GLY A 232 1.27 4.98 11.97
CA GLY A 232 1.97 5.12 10.70
C GLY A 232 3.43 4.73 10.86
N ILE A 233 4.20 4.90 9.79
CA ILE A 233 5.63 4.57 9.77
C ILE A 233 6.40 5.23 10.92
N ASP A 234 7.36 4.50 11.49
CA ASP A 234 8.19 5.05 12.54
C ASP A 234 9.07 6.21 12.04
N GLN A 235 9.55 7.02 12.99
CA GLN A 235 10.34 8.21 12.70
C GLN A 235 11.62 7.89 11.91
N ALA A 236 12.25 6.74 12.20
CA ALA A 236 13.47 6.33 11.52
C ALA A 236 13.22 6.02 10.03
N THR A 237 12.13 5.31 9.73
CA THR A 237 11.68 5.02 8.37
C THR A 237 11.36 6.31 7.62
N LEU A 238 10.65 7.24 8.27
CA LEU A 238 10.32 8.55 7.68
C LEU A 238 11.58 9.38 7.36
N GLU A 239 12.55 9.41 8.28
CA GLU A 239 13.82 10.11 8.07
C GLU A 239 14.62 9.54 6.89
N MET A 240 14.62 8.21 6.70
CA MET A 240 15.23 7.57 5.54
C MET A 240 14.53 7.99 4.23
N LEU A 241 13.20 7.94 4.20
CA LEU A 241 12.41 8.32 3.02
C LEU A 241 12.59 9.79 2.61
N GLN A 242 12.79 10.67 3.59
CA GLN A 242 13.04 12.10 3.36
C GLN A 242 14.50 12.44 3.06
N GLY A 243 15.38 11.43 3.06
CA GLY A 243 16.83 11.60 2.91
C GLY A 243 17.50 12.38 4.05
N LEU A 244 16.83 12.47 5.20
CA LEU A 244 17.36 13.10 6.41
C LEU A 244 18.40 12.21 7.10
N ALA A 245 18.26 10.89 6.93
CA ALA A 245 19.24 9.92 7.42
C ALA A 245 20.62 10.12 6.75
N GLU A 246 20.68 10.39 5.44
CA GLU A 246 21.95 10.59 4.75
C GLU A 246 22.66 11.89 5.15
N LYS A 247 21.92 12.92 5.58
CA LYS A 247 22.49 14.20 6.04
C LYS A 247 23.47 14.01 7.21
N ARG A 248 23.33 12.94 8.01
CA ARG A 248 24.26 12.60 9.09
C ARG A 248 25.65 12.20 8.60
N TYR A 249 25.76 11.76 7.34
CA TYR A 249 27.01 11.35 6.71
C TYR A 249 27.57 12.40 5.73
N MET A 250 26.84 13.49 5.51
CA MET A 250 27.35 14.61 4.71
C MET A 250 28.36 15.41 5.54
N PRO A 251 29.51 15.82 4.98
CA PRO A 251 30.46 16.65 5.69
C PRO A 251 29.79 17.96 6.12
N THR A 252 29.95 18.34 7.38
CA THR A 252 29.50 19.65 7.88
C THR A 252 30.25 20.72 7.10
N GLY A 253 29.52 21.58 6.38
CA GLY A 253 30.11 22.63 5.55
C GLY A 253 31.17 23.43 6.32
N GLY A 254 32.37 23.52 5.73
CA GLY A 254 33.44 24.40 6.17
C GLY A 254 33.33 25.79 5.57
#